data_AF-A0A7W3VFL4-F1
#
_entry.id   AF-A0A7W3VFL4-F1
#
_cell.length_a   1.000
_cell.length_b   1.000
_cell.length_c   1.000
_cell.angle_alpha   90.00
_cell.angle_beta   90.00
_cell.angle_gamma   90.00
#
_symmetry.space_group_name_H-M   'P 1'
#
loop_
_entity.id
_entity.type
_entity.pdbx_description
1 polymer ?
#
loop_
_entity_poly.entity_id
_entity_poly.type
_entity_poly.pdbx_seq_one_letter_code
_entity_poly.pdbx_strand_id
1 'polypeptide(L)'
;MRNLFIILFLCLFTSTVFAGDNVKDLTVENEQIVQTKRMYLIEIYEDVFMNDRPYEQLIFQDHACMTRAEATRAVFDFFQRAQKFYRYTIISGDECDI
;
A
#
# COMPACT_ATOMS: atom_id res chain seq x y z
N MET A 1 27.49 16.69 33.95
CA MET A 1 28.19 15.77 33.02
C MET A 1 27.85 14.29 33.25
N ARG A 2 26.65 13.91 33.76
CA ARG A 2 26.34 12.50 34.09
C ARG A 2 25.12 11.92 33.36
N ASN A 3 24.33 12.77 32.70
CA ASN A 3 23.10 12.35 31.99
C ASN A 3 23.28 12.17 30.46
N LEU A 4 24.47 12.45 29.90
CA LEU A 4 24.69 12.31 28.45
C LEU A 4 25.09 10.88 28.03
N PHE A 5 25.62 10.08 28.95
CA PHE A 5 26.13 8.73 28.64
C PHE A 5 25.04 7.67 28.49
N ILE A 6 23.88 7.85 29.12
CA ILE A 6 22.80 6.86 29.09
C ILE A 6 22.10 6.85 27.72
N ILE A 7 21.99 8.01 27.07
CA ILE A 7 21.35 8.13 25.74
C ILE A 7 22.24 7.52 24.66
N LEU A 8 23.57 7.66 24.76
CA LEU A 8 24.49 7.11 23.76
C LEU A 8 24.56 5.56 23.79
N PHE A 9 24.35 4.93 24.95
CA PHE A 9 24.37 3.47 25.05
C PHE A 9 23.10 2.80 24.50
N LEU A 10 21.96 3.50 24.54
CA LEU A 10 20.68 2.96 24.09
C LEU A 10 20.56 2.92 22.55
N CYS A 11 21.35 3.72 21.83
CA CYS A 11 21.37 3.72 20.36
C CYS A 11 22.23 2.60 19.75
N LEU A 12 23.11 1.95 20.52
CA LEU A 12 24.03 0.94 20.00
C LEU A 12 23.49 -0.50 20.01
N PHE A 13 22.38 -0.76 20.72
CA PHE A 13 21.83 -2.12 20.86
C PHE A 13 20.68 -2.46 19.90
N THR A 14 20.16 -1.49 19.13
CA THR A 14 19.07 -1.76 18.18
C THR A 14 19.56 -2.20 16.80
N SER A 15 20.87 -2.11 16.51
CA SER A 15 21.44 -2.44 15.21
C SER A 15 21.91 -3.90 15.05
N THR A 16 21.76 -4.78 16.05
CA THR A 16 22.32 -6.14 16.00
C THR A 16 21.29 -7.28 15.88
N VAL A 17 20.01 -7.00 15.62
CA VAL A 17 18.97 -8.06 15.58
C VAL A 17 18.69 -8.62 14.17
N PHE A 18 19.27 -8.08 13.09
CA PHE A 18 19.06 -8.62 11.73
C PHE A 18 20.38 -8.95 11.02
N ALA A 19 20.98 -10.07 11.40
CA ALA A 19 21.89 -10.81 10.53
C ALA A 19 21.76 -12.31 10.84
N GLY A 20 20.54 -12.81 10.87
CA GLY A 20 20.27 -14.24 10.75
C GLY A 20 20.52 -14.65 9.31
N ASP A 21 21.62 -15.37 9.09
CA ASP A 21 21.83 -16.21 7.91
C ASP A 21 20.56 -17.03 7.62
N ASN A 22 20.19 -17.13 6.33
CA ASN A 22 19.06 -17.86 5.70
C ASN A 22 17.89 -17.04 5.14
N VAL A 23 18.15 -16.00 4.34
CA VAL A 23 17.17 -15.51 3.36
C VAL A 23 17.87 -15.24 2.02
N LYS A 24 18.42 -16.28 1.40
CA LYS A 24 19.01 -16.16 0.05
C LYS A 24 18.14 -16.72 -1.07
N ASP A 25 17.15 -17.54 -0.74
CA ASP A 25 16.30 -18.21 -1.74
C ASP A 25 14.83 -17.77 -1.75
N LEU A 26 14.42 -16.90 -0.81
CA LEU A 26 13.05 -16.34 -0.76
C LEU A 26 12.92 -14.93 -1.36
N THR A 27 14.03 -14.34 -1.80
CA THR A 27 14.11 -12.97 -2.31
C THR A 27 13.88 -12.88 -3.82
N VAL A 28 14.33 -13.87 -4.60
CA VAL A 28 14.30 -13.79 -6.07
C VAL A 28 12.90 -14.03 -6.66
N GLU A 29 12.11 -14.96 -6.11
CA GLU A 29 10.73 -15.22 -6.57
C GLU A 29 9.76 -14.12 -6.12
N ASN A 30 9.95 -13.55 -4.93
CA ASN A 30 9.12 -12.45 -4.44
C ASN A 30 9.31 -11.16 -5.25
N GLU A 31 10.53 -10.86 -5.69
CA GLU A 31 10.77 -9.66 -6.51
C GLU A 31 10.09 -9.73 -7.88
N GLN A 32 10.03 -10.91 -8.51
CA GLN A 32 9.31 -11.06 -9.78
C GLN A 32 7.81 -10.87 -9.61
N ILE A 33 7.20 -11.44 -8.56
CA ILE A 33 5.77 -11.27 -8.25
C ILE A 33 5.42 -9.79 -7.99
N VAL A 34 6.35 -9.01 -7.42
CA VAL A 34 6.15 -7.57 -7.18
C VAL A 34 6.14 -6.76 -8.47
N GLN A 35 6.85 -7.21 -9.52
CA GLN A 35 6.96 -6.49 -10.80
C GLN A 35 5.95 -6.95 -11.86
N THR A 36 5.29 -8.10 -11.68
CA THR A 36 4.27 -8.57 -12.62
C THR A 36 3.11 -7.57 -12.70
N LYS A 37 2.83 -7.09 -13.91
CA LYS A 37 1.68 -6.23 -14.16
C LYS A 37 0.43 -7.07 -14.41
N ARG A 38 -0.68 -6.63 -13.82
CA ARG A 38 -2.00 -7.21 -13.99
C ARG A 38 -2.99 -6.12 -14.34
N MET A 39 -4.10 -6.51 -14.94
CA MET A 39 -5.23 -5.61 -15.09
C MET A 39 -5.82 -5.37 -13.70
N TYR A 40 -5.82 -4.12 -13.24
CA TYR A 40 -6.47 -3.73 -12.00
C TYR A 40 -7.69 -2.88 -12.32
N LEU A 41 -8.81 -3.23 -11.69
CA LEU A 41 -9.99 -2.37 -11.58
C LEU A 41 -9.96 -1.70 -10.20
N ILE A 42 -9.89 -0.37 -10.20
CA ILE A 42 -9.91 0.46 -9.00
C ILE A 42 -11.26 1.16 -8.93
N GLU A 43 -11.98 0.96 -7.83
CA GLU A 43 -13.25 1.61 -7.56
C GLU A 43 -13.17 2.39 -6.25
N ILE A 44 -13.64 3.63 -6.26
CA ILE A 44 -13.70 4.49 -5.08
C ILE A 44 -15.14 4.93 -4.86
N TYR A 45 -15.60 4.75 -3.63
CA TYR A 45 -16.97 5.02 -3.19
C TYR A 45 -16.96 6.15 -2.15
N GLU A 46 -17.88 7.10 -2.30
CA GLU A 46 -18.20 8.10 -1.27
C GLU A 46 -19.40 7.62 -0.44
N ASP A 47 -19.29 7.74 0.89
CA ASP A 47 -20.42 7.52 1.79
C ASP A 47 -21.33 8.76 1.71
N VAL A 48 -22.51 8.61 1.12
CA VAL A 48 -23.50 9.68 0.97
C VAL A 48 -24.71 9.38 1.83
N PHE A 49 -25.25 10.41 2.49
CA PHE A 49 -26.43 10.30 3.34
C PHE A 49 -27.65 10.86 2.60
N MET A 50 -28.63 10.01 2.27
CA MET A 50 -29.93 10.43 1.74
C MET A 50 -31.01 9.87 2.65
N ASN A 51 -31.96 10.71 3.05
CA ASN A 51 -33.13 10.30 3.83
C ASN A 51 -32.74 9.47 5.08
N ASP A 52 -31.73 9.95 5.81
CA ASP A 52 -31.20 9.32 7.03
C ASP A 52 -30.62 7.89 6.85
N ARG A 53 -30.27 7.50 5.63
CA ARG A 53 -29.59 6.23 5.33
C ARG A 53 -28.24 6.47 4.65
N PRO A 54 -27.17 5.83 5.12
CA PRO A 54 -25.90 5.82 4.38
C PRO A 54 -26.04 4.93 3.14
N TYR A 55 -25.61 5.42 2.00
CA TYR A 55 -25.44 4.64 0.77
C TYR A 55 -24.08 4.96 0.13
N GLU A 56 -23.52 3.96 -0.55
CA GLU A 56 -22.23 4.08 -1.21
C GLU A 56 -22.44 4.55 -2.65
N GLN A 57 -21.83 5.67 -3.03
CA GLN A 57 -21.85 6.18 -4.40
C GLN A 57 -20.47 6.00 -5.04
N LEU A 58 -20.42 5.28 -6.18
CA LEU A 58 -19.20 5.17 -6.98
C LEU A 58 -18.84 6.55 -7.59
N ILE A 59 -17.65 7.06 -7.27
CA ILE A 59 -17.19 8.37 -7.74
C ILE A 59 -15.99 8.30 -8.68
N PHE A 60 -15.26 7.18 -8.67
CA PHE A 60 -14.13 6.95 -9.55
C PHE A 60 -14.03 5.46 -9.87
N GLN A 61 -13.84 5.16 -11.15
CA GLN A 61 -13.60 3.82 -11.66
C GLN A 61 -12.55 3.90 -12.76
N ASP A 62 -11.48 3.12 -12.62
CA ASP A 62 -10.42 3.08 -13.61
C ASP A 62 -9.90 1.66 -13.80
N HIS A 63 -9.46 1.36 -15.03
CA HIS A 63 -8.94 0.07 -15.45
C HIS A 63 -7.58 0.28 -16.08
N ALA A 64 -6.53 -0.29 -15.48
CA ALA A 64 -5.21 -0.19 -16.08
C ALA A 64 -4.31 -1.37 -15.74
N CYS A 65 -3.41 -1.63 -16.69
CA CYS A 65 -2.33 -2.59 -16.55
C CYS A 65 -1.22 -1.98 -15.71
N MET A 66 -1.07 -2.45 -14.47
CA MET A 66 -0.10 -1.91 -13.53
C MET A 66 0.33 -2.97 -12.51
N THR A 67 1.40 -2.69 -11.77
CA THR A 67 1.80 -3.49 -10.62
C THR A 67 0.85 -3.27 -9.44
N ARG A 68 0.82 -4.20 -8.49
CA ARG A 68 0.04 -4.04 -7.25
C ARG A 68 0.42 -2.77 -6.48
N ALA A 69 1.71 -2.43 -6.48
CA ALA A 69 2.24 -1.25 -5.81
C ALA A 69 1.73 0.05 -6.48
N GLU A 70 1.71 0.10 -7.81
CA GLU A 70 1.15 1.22 -8.58
C GLU A 70 -0.35 1.39 -8.35
N ALA A 71 -1.13 0.30 -8.36
CA ALA A 71 -2.57 0.35 -8.07
C ALA A 71 -2.86 0.89 -6.67
N THR A 72 -2.09 0.42 -5.69
CA THR A 72 -2.19 0.89 -4.30
C THR A 72 -1.83 2.37 -4.20
N ARG A 73 -0.77 2.80 -4.88
CA ARG A 73 -0.32 4.19 -4.91
C ARG A 73 -1.37 5.11 -5.56
N ALA A 74 -2.00 4.69 -6.65
CA ALA A 74 -3.06 5.47 -7.31
C ALA A 74 -4.23 5.78 -6.36
N VAL A 75 -4.64 4.81 -5.54
CA VAL A 75 -5.65 5.01 -4.49
C VAL A 75 -5.17 6.00 -3.42
N PHE A 76 -3.93 5.86 -2.93
CA PHE A 76 -3.38 6.80 -1.95
C PHE A 76 -3.27 8.23 -2.49
N ASP A 77 -2.84 8.41 -3.74
CA ASP A 77 -2.72 9.73 -4.38
C ASP A 77 -4.11 10.38 -4.60
N PHE A 78 -5.16 9.57 -4.77
CA PHE A 78 -6.55 10.05 -4.73
C PHE A 78 -6.90 10.55 -3.33
N PHE A 79 -6.66 9.75 -2.29
CA PHE A 79 -7.00 10.13 -0.91
C PHE A 79 -6.21 11.30 -0.36
N GLN A 80 -4.94 11.46 -0.72
CA GLN A 80 -4.14 12.62 -0.28
C GLN A 80 -4.75 13.96 -0.71
N ARG A 81 -5.47 13.97 -1.83
CA ARG A 81 -6.14 15.18 -2.35
C ARG A 81 -7.54 15.38 -1.78
N ALA A 82 -8.08 14.38 -1.10
CA ALA A 82 -9.49 14.33 -0.74
C ALA A 82 -9.68 14.64 0.75
N GLN A 83 -10.58 15.58 1.09
CA GLN A 83 -10.84 16.01 2.47
C GLN A 83 -11.98 15.23 3.15
N LYS A 84 -12.36 14.06 2.61
CA LYS A 84 -13.48 13.25 3.09
C LYS A 84 -13.07 11.79 3.25
N PHE A 85 -13.89 11.03 3.97
CA PHE A 85 -13.74 9.58 4.08
C PHE A 85 -14.30 8.91 2.82
N TYR A 86 -13.51 8.03 2.22
CA TYR A 86 -13.89 7.24 1.05
C TYR A 86 -13.58 5.77 1.32
N ARG A 87 -14.35 4.88 0.69
CA ARG A 87 -14.06 3.44 0.62
C ARG A 87 -13.47 3.13 -0.74
N TYR A 88 -12.63 2.10 -0.82
CA TYR A 88 -12.07 1.68 -2.09
C TYR A 88 -12.02 0.17 -2.22
N THR A 89 -12.10 -0.29 -3.46
CA THR A 89 -11.92 -1.69 -3.84
C THR A 89 -10.88 -1.75 -4.96
N ILE A 90 -9.91 -2.67 -4.83
CA ILE A 90 -8.92 -2.97 -5.87
C ILE A 90 -9.12 -4.43 -6.27
N ILE A 91 -9.53 -4.67 -7.50
CA ILE A 91 -9.78 -6.01 -8.03
C ILE A 91 -8.66 -6.33 -9.02
N SER A 92 -7.91 -7.41 -8.77
CA SER A 92 -6.91 -7.92 -9.71
C SER A 92 -7.56 -8.87 -10.71
N GLY A 93 -7.39 -8.59 -11.99
CA GLY A 93 -7.72 -9.47 -13.10
C GLY A 93 -6.51 -10.22 -13.64
N ASP A 94 -6.56 -10.49 -14.94
CA ASP A 94 -5.54 -11.26 -15.65
C ASP A 94 -4.19 -10.54 -15.72
N GLU A 95 -3.14 -11.32 -15.94
CA GLU A 95 -1.81 -10.79 -16.29
C GLU A 95 -1.86 -10.13 -17.65
N CYS A 96 -1.12 -9.03 -17.78
CA CYS A 96 -1.10 -8.24 -18.99
C CYS A 96 0.32 -8.23 -19.55
N ASP A 97 0.46 -8.68 -20.79
CA ASP A 97 1.65 -8.43 -21.58
C ASP A 97 1.55 -6.99 -22.11
N ILE A 98 2.52 -6.15 -21.73
CA ILE A 98 2.57 -4.72 -22.10
C ILE A 98 2.98 -4.56 -23.57
#